data_AF-A0A1F2ZZ28-F1
#
_entry.id   AF-A0A1F2ZZ28-F1
#
_cell.length_a   1.000
_cell.length_b   1.000
_cell.length_c   1.000
_cell.angle_alpha   90.00
_cell.angle_beta   90.00
_cell.angle_gamma   90.00
#
_symmetry.space_group_name_H-M   'P 1'
#
loop_
_entity.id
_entity.type
_entity.pdbx_description
1 polymer ?
#
loop_
_entity_poly.entity_id
_entity_poly.type
_entity_poly.pdbx_seq_one_letter_code
_entity_poly.pdbx_strand_id
1 'polypeptide(L)'
;MFASKPPEVAAVAPGMTPREQELADRKEQLLQQLATCESGSWGPSARPIYGGRGAYHGRFQFTLRTFITYTRKRDGTALTAKEAAAYTQNYDKAASLAWYMIYDLQEPWHWPLCSRKLGIPAQVNLIKTI
;
A
#
# COMPACT_ATOMS: atom_id res chain seq x y z
N MET A 1 -14.48 40.19 -15.64
CA MET A 1 -13.12 39.83 -15.19
C MET A 1 -13.28 39.10 -13.86
N PHE A 2 -13.17 37.77 -13.83
CA PHE A 2 -13.16 37.01 -12.58
C PHE A 2 -11.80 36.32 -12.48
N ALA A 3 -11.02 36.73 -11.49
CA ALA A 3 -9.70 36.19 -11.22
C ALA A 3 -9.83 34.75 -10.68
N SER A 4 -9.14 33.82 -11.34
CA SER A 4 -9.04 32.43 -10.92
C SER A 4 -8.28 32.33 -9.59
N LYS A 5 -8.90 31.71 -8.58
CA LYS A 5 -8.23 31.29 -7.35
C LYS A 5 -7.17 30.23 -7.70
N PRO A 6 -5.92 30.33 -7.24
CA PRO A 6 -4.92 29.28 -7.47
C PRO A 6 -5.34 27.98 -6.77
N PRO A 7 -5.01 26.79 -7.32
CA PRO A 7 -5.23 25.55 -6.62
C PRO A 7 -4.36 25.53 -5.36
N GLU A 8 -5.01 25.30 -4.23
CA GLU A 8 -4.38 25.04 -2.94
C GLU A 8 -3.61 23.73 -3.07
N VAL A 9 -2.31 23.84 -3.36
CA VAL A 9 -1.38 22.71 -3.34
C VAL A 9 -1.40 22.20 -1.90
N ALA A 10 -1.80 20.94 -1.71
CA ALA A 10 -1.83 20.28 -0.42
C ALA A 10 -0.49 20.52 0.29
N ALA A 11 -0.54 21.23 1.42
CA ALA A 11 0.63 21.58 2.19
C ALA A 11 1.33 20.31 2.69
N VAL A 12 2.56 20.12 2.23
CA VAL A 12 3.50 19.12 2.72
C VAL A 12 3.67 19.33 4.23
N ALA A 13 3.68 18.25 5.02
CA ALA A 13 3.91 18.33 6.45
C ALA A 13 5.24 19.07 6.74
N PRO A 14 5.25 20.10 7.61
CA PRO A 14 6.46 20.87 7.87
C PRO A 14 7.50 19.99 8.57
N GLY A 15 8.67 19.82 7.96
CA GLY A 15 9.84 19.19 8.59
C GLY A 15 10.50 18.03 7.85
N MET A 16 9.98 17.57 6.71
CA MET A 16 10.67 16.55 5.91
C MET A 16 11.78 17.15 5.05
N THR A 17 12.92 16.45 4.99
CA THR A 17 13.97 16.74 4.03
C THR A 17 13.51 16.40 2.60
N PRO A 18 14.10 17.00 1.55
CA PRO A 18 13.76 16.66 0.17
C PRO A 18 13.88 15.15 -0.14
N ARG A 19 14.85 14.47 0.49
CA ARG A 19 15.07 13.02 0.37
C ARG A 19 13.91 12.22 0.99
N GLU A 20 13.45 12.60 2.17
CA GLU A 20 12.31 11.94 2.83
C GLU A 20 11.01 12.14 2.06
N GLN A 21 10.82 13.33 1.49
CA GLN A 21 9.68 13.62 0.63
C GLN A 21 9.71 12.77 -0.63
N GLU A 22 10.87 12.67 -1.30
CA GLU A 22 11.01 11.81 -2.48
C GLU A 22 10.73 10.33 -2.14
N LEU A 23 11.25 9.83 -1.01
CA LEU A 23 10.95 8.48 -0.54
C LEU A 23 9.45 8.27 -0.30
N ALA A 24 8.77 9.23 0.33
CA ALA A 24 7.33 9.17 0.60
C ALA A 24 6.52 9.16 -0.70
N ASP A 25 6.84 10.02 -1.65
CA ASP A 25 6.16 10.12 -2.95
C ASP A 25 6.32 8.82 -3.76
N ARG A 26 7.54 8.27 -3.79
CA ARG A 26 7.82 7.00 -4.49
C ARG A 26 7.12 5.81 -3.85
N LYS A 27 7.12 5.76 -2.51
CA LYS A 27 6.36 4.76 -1.76
C LYS A 27 4.87 4.84 -2.09
N GLU A 28 4.30 6.04 -2.05
CA GLU A 28 2.88 6.24 -2.35
C GLU A 28 2.56 5.83 -3.79
N GLN A 29 3.35 6.28 -4.76
CA GLN A 29 3.17 5.93 -6.16
C GLN A 29 3.18 4.42 -6.38
N LEU A 30 4.14 3.69 -5.79
CA LEU A 30 4.24 2.24 -5.91
C LEU A 30 3.00 1.54 -5.32
N LEU A 31 2.56 1.96 -4.13
CA LEU A 31 1.40 1.37 -3.45
C LEU A 31 0.08 1.65 -4.20
N GLN A 32 -0.09 2.85 -4.75
CA GLN A 32 -1.23 3.17 -5.60
C GLN A 32 -1.25 2.32 -6.87
N GLN A 33 -0.10 2.14 -7.53
CA GLN A 33 0.03 1.29 -8.72
C GLN A 33 -0.31 -0.18 -8.39
N LEU A 34 0.22 -0.70 -7.27
CA LEU A 34 -0.05 -2.06 -6.84
C LEU A 34 -1.54 -2.27 -6.53
N ALA A 35 -2.14 -1.40 -5.71
CA ALA A 35 -3.56 -1.48 -5.35
C ALA A 35 -4.48 -1.42 -6.59
N THR A 36 -4.14 -0.53 -7.53
CA THR A 36 -4.87 -0.41 -8.80
C THR A 36 -4.74 -1.68 -9.64
N CYS A 37 -3.55 -2.29 -9.71
CA CYS A 37 -3.36 -3.53 -10.44
C CYS A 37 -4.13 -4.69 -9.82
N GLU A 38 -4.13 -4.80 -8.48
CA GLU A 38 -4.75 -5.91 -7.75
C GLU A 38 -6.28 -5.84 -7.73
N SER A 39 -6.83 -4.64 -7.57
CA SER A 39 -8.26 -4.48 -7.27
C SER A 39 -8.99 -3.45 -8.14
N GLY A 40 -8.29 -2.84 -9.10
CA GLY A 40 -8.83 -1.81 -9.98
C GLY A 40 -8.98 -0.42 -9.35
N SER A 41 -8.58 -0.23 -8.10
CA SER A 41 -8.69 1.06 -7.40
C SER A 41 -7.69 1.18 -6.25
N TRP A 42 -7.49 2.41 -5.76
CA TRP A 42 -6.66 2.71 -4.59
C TRP A 42 -7.37 3.71 -3.66
N GLY A 43 -6.85 3.86 -2.44
CA GLY A 43 -7.36 4.81 -1.45
C GLY A 43 -8.48 4.28 -0.55
N PRO A 44 -8.91 5.09 0.44
CA PRO A 44 -9.97 4.74 1.36
C PRO A 44 -11.32 4.53 0.66
N SER A 45 -12.13 3.58 1.17
CA SER A 45 -13.49 3.36 0.68
C SER A 45 -14.36 2.74 1.75
N ALA A 46 -15.63 3.16 1.81
CA ALA A 46 -16.63 2.55 2.68
C ALA A 46 -17.11 1.18 2.16
N ARG A 47 -16.95 0.90 0.86
CA ARG A 47 -17.37 -0.37 0.27
C ARG A 47 -16.22 -1.37 0.32
N PRO A 48 -16.36 -2.50 1.04
CA PRO A 48 -15.32 -3.52 1.07
C PRO A 48 -15.16 -4.13 -0.33
N ILE A 49 -13.95 -4.57 -0.63
CA ILE A 49 -13.65 -5.28 -1.88
C ILE A 49 -13.10 -6.67 -1.59
N TYR A 50 -13.53 -7.61 -2.41
CA TYR A 50 -13.16 -9.01 -2.31
C TYR A 50 -12.80 -9.56 -3.69
N GLY A 51 -11.73 -10.33 -3.75
CA GLY A 51 -11.31 -11.10 -4.93
C GLY A 51 -11.51 -12.59 -4.71
N GLY A 52 -11.45 -13.37 -5.80
CA GLY A 52 -11.43 -14.84 -5.74
C GLY A 52 -12.55 -15.44 -4.89
N ARG A 53 -13.79 -14.96 -5.08
CA ARG A 53 -14.99 -15.39 -4.32
C ARG A 53 -14.87 -15.18 -2.79
N GLY A 54 -14.14 -14.16 -2.34
CA GLY A 54 -14.00 -13.83 -0.92
C GLY A 54 -12.69 -14.27 -0.28
N ALA A 55 -11.79 -14.92 -1.02
CA ALA A 55 -10.50 -15.36 -0.49
C ALA A 55 -9.49 -14.21 -0.30
N TYR A 56 -9.63 -13.13 -1.09
CA TYR A 56 -8.73 -11.99 -1.10
C TYR A 56 -9.46 -10.73 -0.66
N HIS A 57 -8.82 -9.92 0.19
CA HIS A 57 -9.45 -8.81 0.89
C HIS A 57 -8.74 -7.49 0.59
N GLY A 58 -9.55 -6.43 0.44
CA GLY A 58 -9.06 -5.07 0.34
C GLY A 58 -8.35 -4.76 -0.96
N ARG A 59 -7.84 -3.52 -1.06
CA ARG A 59 -7.24 -3.00 -2.31
C ARG A 59 -5.96 -3.72 -2.72
N PHE A 60 -5.25 -4.28 -1.75
CA PHE A 60 -4.04 -5.08 -1.98
C PHE A 60 -4.32 -6.58 -2.04
N GLN A 61 -5.59 -7.01 -2.09
CA GLN A 61 -5.98 -8.41 -2.27
C GLN A 61 -5.23 -9.40 -1.36
N PHE A 62 -5.10 -9.07 -0.07
CA PHE A 62 -4.47 -9.95 0.91
C PHE A 62 -5.33 -11.17 1.22
N THR A 63 -4.71 -12.32 1.47
CA THR A 63 -5.37 -13.37 2.27
C THR A 63 -5.29 -13.00 3.75
N LEU A 64 -6.28 -13.41 4.55
CA LEU A 64 -6.27 -13.15 6.00
C LEU A 64 -5.08 -13.81 6.68
N ARG A 65 -4.71 -15.03 6.26
CA ARG A 65 -3.57 -15.76 6.81
C ARG A 65 -2.26 -14.98 6.59
N THR A 66 -2.04 -14.49 5.38
CA THR A 66 -0.87 -13.65 5.07
C THR A 66 -0.89 -12.41 5.95
N PHE A 67 -2.00 -11.67 5.97
CA PHE A 67 -2.09 -10.44 6.76
C PHE A 67 -1.75 -10.65 8.24
N ILE A 68 -2.37 -11.66 8.88
CA ILE A 68 -2.11 -12.02 10.28
C ILE A 68 -0.63 -12.36 10.49
N THR A 69 -0.06 -13.19 9.61
CA THR A 69 1.32 -13.66 9.74
C THR A 69 2.31 -12.50 9.67
N TYR A 70 2.15 -11.60 8.70
CA TYR A 70 3.07 -10.49 8.51
C TYR A 70 2.86 -9.35 9.50
N THR A 71 1.64 -9.12 9.97
CA THR A 71 1.39 -8.22 11.11
C THR A 71 2.13 -8.72 12.34
N ARG A 72 1.96 -9.99 12.70
CA ARG A 72 2.69 -10.59 13.83
C ARG A 72 4.21 -10.56 13.63
N LYS A 73 4.71 -10.78 12.41
CA LYS A 73 6.14 -10.70 12.08
C LYS A 73 6.69 -9.28 12.24
N ARG A 74 5.91 -8.25 11.88
CA ARG A 74 6.31 -6.85 11.93
C ARG A 74 6.41 -6.30 13.35
N ASP A 75 5.39 -6.52 14.16
CA ASP A 75 5.23 -5.83 15.45
C ASP A 75 4.74 -6.73 16.60
N GLY A 76 4.62 -8.03 16.37
CA GLY A 76 4.16 -8.98 17.39
C GLY A 76 2.65 -9.02 17.61
N THR A 77 1.87 -8.16 16.93
CA THR A 77 0.41 -8.10 17.12
C THR A 77 -0.25 -9.39 16.65
N ALA A 78 -0.98 -10.05 17.56
CA ALA A 78 -1.77 -11.23 17.26
C ALA A 78 -3.20 -10.82 16.90
N LEU A 79 -3.52 -10.79 15.60
CA LEU A 79 -4.86 -10.50 15.10
C LEU A 79 -5.74 -11.74 15.04
N THR A 80 -7.01 -11.58 15.40
CA THR A 80 -8.07 -12.52 15.05
C THR A 80 -8.42 -12.43 13.55
N ALA A 81 -9.07 -13.46 13.01
CA ALA A 81 -9.55 -13.43 11.62
C ALA A 81 -10.52 -12.27 11.35
N LYS A 82 -11.36 -11.92 12.32
CA LYS A 82 -12.31 -10.80 12.22
C LYS A 82 -11.58 -9.45 12.14
N GLU A 83 -10.57 -9.23 12.97
CA GLU A 83 -9.77 -8.00 12.92
C GLU A 83 -8.97 -7.91 11.63
N ALA A 84 -8.36 -9.02 11.18
CA ALA A 84 -7.67 -9.06 9.89
C ALA A 84 -8.61 -8.74 8.73
N ALA A 85 -9.84 -9.27 8.73
CA ALA A 85 -10.84 -8.96 7.71
C ALA A 85 -11.24 -7.48 7.68
N ALA A 86 -11.29 -6.82 8.85
CA ALA A 86 -11.52 -5.38 8.92
C ALA A 86 -10.29 -4.56 8.49
N TYR A 87 -9.09 -4.98 8.93
CA TYR A 87 -7.85 -4.23 8.73
C TYR A 87 -7.38 -4.29 7.26
N THR A 88 -7.60 -5.42 6.59
CA THR A 88 -7.35 -5.55 5.15
C THR A 88 -8.20 -4.60 4.31
N GLN A 89 -9.40 -4.24 4.77
CA GLN A 89 -10.28 -3.26 4.10
C GLN A 89 -9.88 -1.81 4.41
N ASN A 90 -9.11 -1.56 5.47
CA ASN A 90 -8.54 -0.24 5.75
C ASN A 90 -7.30 -0.01 4.87
N TYR A 91 -7.37 0.96 3.97
CA TYR A 91 -6.32 1.23 2.99
C TYR A 91 -4.97 1.50 3.63
N ASP A 92 -4.90 2.36 4.66
CA ASP A 92 -3.63 2.77 5.28
C ASP A 92 -2.95 1.61 6.01
N LYS A 93 -3.74 0.79 6.73
CA LYS A 93 -3.22 -0.40 7.40
C LYS A 93 -2.69 -1.42 6.39
N ALA A 94 -3.44 -1.66 5.32
CA ALA A 94 -3.03 -2.59 4.28
C ALA A 94 -1.82 -2.09 3.48
N ALA A 95 -1.78 -0.80 3.13
CA ALA A 95 -0.67 -0.15 2.44
C ALA A 95 0.60 -0.18 3.29
N SER A 96 0.47 0.09 4.60
CA SER A 96 1.59 0.03 5.54
C SER A 96 2.19 -1.39 5.64
N LEU A 97 1.34 -2.42 5.68
CA LEU A 97 1.83 -3.80 5.72
C LEU A 97 2.40 -4.25 4.36
N ALA A 98 1.77 -3.86 3.24
CA ALA A 98 2.29 -4.14 1.90
C ALA A 98 3.67 -3.50 1.69
N TRP A 99 3.85 -2.25 2.14
CA TRP A 99 5.15 -1.59 2.11
C TRP A 99 6.21 -2.37 2.88
N TYR A 100 5.90 -2.78 4.11
CA TYR A 100 6.82 -3.59 4.92
C TYR A 100 7.24 -4.88 4.20
N MET A 101 6.28 -5.59 3.60
CA MET A 101 6.58 -6.82 2.86
C MET A 101 7.44 -6.57 1.62
N ILE A 102 7.15 -5.51 0.87
CA ILE A 102 7.82 -5.20 -0.39
C ILE A 102 9.20 -4.59 -0.18
N TYR A 103 9.32 -3.60 0.71
CA TYR A 103 10.51 -2.79 0.88
C TYR A 103 11.47 -3.39 1.90
N ASP A 104 10.98 -3.68 3.11
CA ASP A 104 11.81 -4.13 4.22
C ASP A 104 12.19 -5.61 4.05
N LEU A 105 11.20 -6.46 3.74
CA LEU A 105 11.43 -7.90 3.58
C LEU A 105 11.86 -8.30 2.16
N GLN A 106 11.71 -7.40 1.18
CA GLN A 106 11.99 -7.68 -0.24
C GLN A 106 11.17 -8.85 -0.79
N GLU A 107 9.91 -8.98 -0.36
CA GLU A 107 9.01 -10.07 -0.72
C GLU A 107 7.86 -9.64 -1.66
N PRO A 108 8.12 -9.04 -2.84
CA PRO A 108 7.03 -8.61 -3.71
C PRO A 108 6.32 -9.78 -4.41
N TRP A 109 6.79 -11.02 -4.26
CA TRP A 109 6.19 -12.22 -4.85
C TRP A 109 4.85 -12.63 -4.24
N HIS A 110 4.41 -12.00 -3.13
CA HIS A 110 3.03 -12.16 -2.64
C HIS A 110 1.99 -11.61 -3.61
N TRP A 111 2.41 -10.77 -4.56
CA TRP A 111 1.61 -10.24 -5.67
C TRP A 111 2.25 -10.61 -7.01
N PRO A 112 2.33 -11.90 -7.38
CA PRO A 112 3.26 -12.35 -8.41
C PRO A 112 3.00 -11.72 -9.79
N LEU A 113 1.72 -11.59 -10.18
CA LEU A 113 1.35 -11.03 -11.47
C LEU A 113 1.57 -9.51 -11.52
N CYS A 114 1.06 -8.78 -10.53
CA CYS A 114 1.19 -7.33 -10.47
C CYS A 114 2.62 -6.86 -10.20
N SER A 115 3.36 -7.56 -9.33
CA SER A 115 4.77 -7.30 -9.08
C SER A 115 5.60 -7.37 -10.36
N ARG A 116 5.42 -8.44 -11.15
CA ARG A 116 6.09 -8.59 -12.44
C ARG A 116 5.66 -7.51 -13.43
N LYS A 117 4.36 -7.24 -13.54
CA LYS A 117 3.80 -6.25 -14.48
C LYS A 117 4.32 -4.84 -14.20
N LEU A 118 4.43 -4.47 -12.93
CA LEU A 118 4.86 -3.15 -12.49
C LEU A 118 6.38 -3.02 -12.34
N GLY A 119 7.12 -4.12 -12.38
CA GLY A 119 8.56 -4.12 -12.14
C GLY A 119 8.93 -3.71 -10.70
N ILE A 120 8.12 -4.12 -9.71
CA ILE A 120 8.30 -3.72 -8.30
C ILE A 120 9.73 -3.94 -7.78
N PRO A 121 10.42 -5.06 -8.04
CA PRO A 121 11.80 -5.24 -7.58
C PRO A 121 12.76 -4.15 -8.06
N ALA A 122 12.64 -3.74 -9.34
CA ALA A 122 13.48 -2.68 -9.90
C ALA A 122 13.14 -1.31 -9.29
N GLN A 123 11.85 -1.03 -9.10
CA GLN A 123 11.42 0.21 -8.43
C GLN A 123 11.94 0.29 -7.00
N VAL A 124 11.84 -0.79 -6.21
CA VAL A 124 12.35 -0.83 -4.83
C VAL A 124 13.86 -0.61 -4.79
N ASN A 125 14.61 -1.21 -5.72
CA ASN A 125 16.06 -0.99 -5.81
C ASN A 125 16.39 0.49 -6.04
N LEU A 126 15.66 1.17 -6.93
CA LEU A 126 15.82 2.61 -7.14
C LEU A 126 15.46 3.40 -5.87
N ILE A 127 14.36 3.06 -5.21
CA ILE A 127 13.93 3.75 -3.98
C ILE A 127 14.96 3.63 -2.86
N LYS A 128 15.64 2.48 -2.74
CA LYS A 128 16.71 2.28 -1.74
C LYS A 128 17.97 3.12 -1.98
N THR A 129 18.12 3.70 -3.18
CA THR A 129 19.25 4.60 -3.48
C THR A 129 18.98 6.06 -3.13
N ILE A 130 17.71 6.42 -2.90
CA ILE A 130 17.28 7.76 -2.49
C ILE A 130 17.88 8.09 -1.15
#